data_AF-A0A938C9L5-F1
#
_entry.id   AF-A0A938C9L5-F1
#
_cell.length_a   1.000
_cell.length_b   1.000
_cell.length_c   1.000
_cell.angle_alpha   90.00
_cell.angle_beta   90.00
_cell.angle_gamma   90.00
#
_symmetry.space_group_name_H-M   'P 1'
#
loop_
_entity.id
_entity.type
_entity.pdbx_description
1 polymer ?
#
loop_
_entity_poly.entity_id
_entity_poly.type
_entity_poly.pdbx_seq_one_letter_code
_entity_poly.pdbx_strand_id
1 'polypeptide(L)' 'MTRAGIGSLLGLKLETVSRILSRFQAEKMIRVHNREIDLYEIDRLRGVIGRSDSRRDEAAA' A
#
# COMPACT_ATOMS: atom_id res chain seq x y z
N MET A 1 7.24 -0.32 11.96
CA MET A 1 6.87 1.10 11.77
C MET A 1 5.39 1.35 12.09
N THR A 2 5.03 2.58 12.48
CA THR A 2 3.62 3.01 12.60
C THR A 2 3.11 3.55 11.26
N ARG A 3 1.81 3.41 10.97
CA ARG A 3 1.21 3.91 9.72
C ARG A 3 1.38 5.43 9.59
N ALA A 4 1.29 6.14 10.72
CA ALA A 4 1.52 7.59 10.81
C ALA A 4 2.99 7.95 10.51
N GLY A 5 3.95 7.16 10.99
CA GLY A 5 5.38 7.37 10.69
C GLY A 5 5.70 7.18 9.21
N ILE A 6 5.11 6.17 8.57
CA ILE A 6 5.25 5.95 7.12
C ILE A 6 4.63 7.11 6.34
N GLY A 7 3.43 7.57 6.73
CA GLY A 7 2.78 8.73 6.12
C GLY A 7 3.64 9.99 6.22
N SER A 8 4.14 10.29 7.42
CA SER A 8 5.03 11.45 7.65
C SER A 8 6.33 11.36 6.85
N LEU A 9 6.95 10.17 6.76
CA LEU A 9 8.19 9.98 6.00
C LEU A 9 7.99 10.19 4.49
N LEU A 10 6.85 9.72 3.96
CA LEU A 10 6.56 9.77 2.53
C LEU A 10 5.80 11.06 2.12
N GLY A 11 5.48 11.95 3.06
CA GLY A 11 4.61 13.10 2.80
C GLY A 11 3.17 12.71 2.41
N LEU A 12 2.73 11.51 2.81
CA LEU A 12 1.42 10.96 2.47
C LEU A 12 0.49 10.96 3.67
N LYS A 13 -0.82 11.11 3.41
CA LYS A 13 -1.85 10.91 4.42
C LYS A 13 -1.81 9.46 4.94
N LEU A 14 -1.99 9.29 6.25
CA LEU A 14 -2.12 7.97 6.88
C LEU A 14 -3.17 7.09 6.19
N GLU A 15 -4.29 7.68 5.77
CA GLU A 15 -5.35 6.96 5.06
C GLU A 15 -4.86 6.35 3.73
N THR A 16 -4.04 7.10 2.99
CA THR A 16 -3.46 6.63 1.72
C THR A 16 -2.54 5.44 1.97
N VAL A 17 -1.65 5.55 2.96
CA VAL A 17 -0.75 4.47 3.36
C VAL A 17 -1.55 3.25 3.82
N SER A 18 -2.59 3.46 4.62
CA SER A 18 -3.47 2.39 5.11
C SER A 18 -4.14 1.64 3.95
N ARG A 19 -4.74 2.37 2.99
CA ARG A 19 -5.40 1.75 1.82
C ARG A 19 -4.43 0.94 0.97
N ILE A 20 -3.23 1.46 0.72
CA ILE A 20 -2.21 0.76 -0.08
C ILE A 20 -1.79 -0.54 0.62
N LEU A 21 -1.48 -0.49 1.92
CA LEU A 21 -1.06 -1.67 2.68
C LEU A 21 -2.18 -2.71 2.79
N SER A 22 -3.44 -2.28 2.97
CA SER A 22 -4.59 -3.19 2.98
C SER A 22 -4.79 -3.88 1.64
N ARG A 23 -4.62 -3.15 0.52
CA ARG A 23 -4.69 -3.73 -0.82
C ARG A 23 -3.59 -4.77 -1.04
N PHE A 24 -2.34 -4.46 -0.71
CA PHE A 24 -1.23 -5.41 -0.89
C PHE A 24 -1.38 -6.66 0.00
N GLN A 25 -2.00 -6.53 1.18
CA GLN A 25 -2.37 -7.70 2.00
C GLN A 25 -3.47 -8.54 1.35
N ALA A 26 -4.53 -7.90 0.82
CA ALA A 26 -5.61 -8.60 0.13
C ALA A 26 -5.11 -9.37 -1.12
N GLU A 27 -4.14 -8.77 -1.83
CA GLU A 27 -3.46 -9.41 -2.97
C GLU A 27 -2.37 -10.43 -2.55
N LYS A 28 -2.23 -10.71 -1.24
CA LYS A 28 -1.22 -11.63 -0.67
C LYS A 28 0.23 -11.29 -1.03
N MET A 29 0.51 -10.05 -1.40
CA MET A 29 1.85 -9.59 -1.76
C MET A 29 2.72 -9.32 -0.53
N ILE A 30 2.08 -8.91 0.58
CA ILE A 30 2.74 -8.62 1.86
C ILE A 30 1.95 -9.23 3.03
N ARG A 31 2.62 -9.43 4.17
CA ARG A 31 1.96 -9.60 5.48
C ARG A 31 2.37 -8.44 6.37
N VAL A 32 1.41 -7.90 7.11
CA VAL A 32 1.69 -6.87 8.10
C VAL A 32 1.43 -7.49 9.47
N HIS A 33 2.48 -7.58 10.28
CA HIS A 33 2.40 -8.09 11.64
C HIS A 33 2.89 -7.02 12.62
N ASN A 34 1.95 -6.34 13.29
CA ASN A 34 2.24 -5.23 14.19
C ASN A 34 3.08 -4.10 13.54
N ARG A 35 4.39 -4.11 13.77
CA ARG A 35 5.38 -3.15 13.25
C ARG A 35 6.28 -3.75 12.17
N GLU A 36 6.11 -5.02 11.84
CA GLU A 36 6.89 -5.77 10.85
C GLU A 36 6.07 -5.96 9.57
N ILE A 37 6.78 -6.01 8.45
CA ILE A 37 6.20 -6.23 7.12
C ILE A 37 7.05 -7.30 6.43
N ASP A 38 6.42 -8.42 6.11
CA ASP A 38 7.02 -9.46 5.27
C ASP A 38 6.61 -9.24 3.82
N LEU A 39 7.56 -9.36 2.90
CA LEU A 39 7.33 -9.25 1.46
C LEU A 39 7.38 -10.65 0.84
N TYR A 40 6.29 -11.08 0.21
CA TYR A 40 6.23 -12.38 -0.46
C TYR A 40 6.47 -12.27 -1.95
N GLU A 41 5.87 -11.26 -2.60
CA GLU A 41 5.83 -11.13 -4.05
C GLU A 41 6.58 -9.88 -4.51
N ILE A 42 7.91 -9.88 -4.37
CA ILE A 42 8.75 -8.72 -4.68
C ILE A 42 8.60 -8.29 -6.15
N ASP A 43 8.51 -9.23 -7.10
CA ASP A 43 8.36 -8.92 -8.52
C ASP A 43 7.02 -8.23 -8.82
N ARG A 44 5.93 -8.66 -8.18
CA ARG A 44 4.64 -7.97 -8.31
C ARG A 44 4.68 -6.58 -7.69
N LEU A 45 5.34 -6.44 -6.53
CA LEU A 45 5.53 -5.14 -5.87
C LEU A 45 6.35 -4.18 -6.74
N ARG A 46 7.36 -4.67 -7.47
CA ARG A 46 8.09 -3.85 -8.45
C ARG A 46 7.21 -3.45 -9.63
N GLY A 47 6.35 -4.35 -10.10
CA GLY A 47 5.43 -4.09 -11.21
C GLY A 47 4.36 -3.04 -10.93
N VAL A 48 4.13 -2.65 -9.67
CA VAL A 48 3.20 -1.54 -9.32
C VAL A 48 3.89 -0.18 -9.24
N ILE A 49 5.22 -0.11 -9.21
CA ILE A 49 5.97 1.14 -9.19
C ILE A 49 5.78 1.85 -10.54
N GLY A 50 5.34 3.11 -10.52
CA GLY A 50 5.09 3.92 -11.73
C GLY A 50 3.66 3.83 -12.29
N ARG A 51 2.80 2.99 -11.72
CA ARG A 51 1.34 3.06 -11.97
C ARG A 51 0.70 4.04 -10.99
N SER A 52 0.75 5.33 -11.32
CA SER A 52 -0.13 6.32 -10.69
C SER A 52 -1.58 5.86 -10.92
N ASP A 53 -2.35 5.74 -9.85
CA ASP A 53 -3.67 5.11 -9.79
C ASP A 53 -4.68 5.78 -10.77
N SER A 54 -4.78 5.28 -12.00
CA SER A 54 -5.81 5.68 -12.99
C SER A 54 -7.18 5.07 -12.71
N ARG A 55 -7.43 4.56 -11.50
CA ARG A 55 -8.59 3.68 -11.19
C ARG A 55 -9.55 4.25 -10.15
N ARG A 56 -9.64 5.58 -10.03
CA ARG A 56 -10.55 6.21 -9.08
C ARG A 56 -11.43 7.27 -9.75
N ASP A 57 -12.31 6.84 -10.66
CA ASP A 57 -13.55 7.58 -10.99
C ASP A 57 -14.74 6.68 -11.40
N GLU A 58 -14.61 5.35 -11.51
CA GLU A 58 -15.65 4.49 -12.11
C GLU A 58 -16.38 3.55 -11.12
N ALA A 59 -16.61 3.99 -9.87
CA ALA A 59 -17.42 3.22 -8.91
C ALA A 59 -18.36 4.09 -8.06
N ALA A 60 -18.85 5.19 -8.64
CA ALA A 60 -19.87 6.05 -8.04
C ALA A 60 -20.97 6.47 -9.04
N ALA A 61 -21.31 5.59 -9.99
CA ALA A 61 -22.48 5.73 -10.88
C ALA A 61 -23.34 4.46 -10.80
#